data_AF-A0A1G6XBR3-F1
#
_entry.id   AF-A0A1G6XBR3-F1
#
_cell.length_a   1.000
_cell.length_b   1.000
_cell.length_c   1.000
_cell.angle_alpha   90.00
_cell.angle_beta   90.00
_cell.angle_gamma   90.00
#
_symmetry.space_group_name_H-M   'P 1'
#
loop_
_entity.id
_entity.type
_entity.pdbx_description
1 polymer ?
#
loop_
_entity_poly.entity_id
_entity_poly.type
_entity_poly.pdbx_seq_one_letter_code
_entity_poly.pdbx_strand_id
1 'polypeptide(L)'
;MPYGQAKEFIQHARDFHRKASEFYQQLCDTSDQPRVKLLLDYLARHEKHLERALSDYETSITRKAMDTWYQFAQQACTFEPLNSLNYDKNVTTDEILAIGAKIDECLINSYKAVLDKATTAEVREIFESLLQMEEQEKHVKARMALGLQDM
;
A
#
# COMPACT_ATOMS: atom_id res chain seq x y z
N MET A 1 -22.60 -0.98 9.58
CA MET A 1 -21.99 -2.10 10.32
C MET A 1 -20.49 -2.04 10.07
N PRO A 2 -19.64 -2.19 11.11
CA PRO A 2 -18.19 -2.01 11.00
C PRO A 2 -17.53 -2.92 9.95
N TYR A 3 -18.02 -4.15 9.78
CA TYR A 3 -17.52 -5.09 8.76
C TYR A 3 -17.64 -4.57 7.33
N GLY A 4 -18.77 -3.91 7.01
CA GLY A 4 -18.97 -3.32 5.69
C GLY A 4 -17.98 -2.18 5.44
N GLN A 5 -17.69 -1.39 6.47
CA GLN A 5 -16.75 -0.27 6.39
C GLN A 5 -15.30 -0.76 6.33
N ALA A 6 -14.97 -1.85 7.02
CA ALA A 6 -13.69 -2.55 6.88
C ALA A 6 -13.46 -3.02 5.44
N LYS A 7 -14.52 -3.57 4.82
CA LYS A 7 -14.48 -4.03 3.44
C LYS A 7 -14.33 -2.88 2.45
N GLU A 8 -15.10 -1.81 2.61
CA GLU A 8 -14.98 -0.58 1.82
C GLU A 8 -13.59 0.02 1.93
N PHE A 9 -13.00 -0.03 3.12
CA PHE A 9 -11.65 0.41 3.37
C PHE A 9 -10.60 -0.42 2.60
N ILE A 10 -10.70 -1.76 2.62
CA ILE A 10 -9.83 -2.64 1.79
C ILE A 10 -9.98 -2.26 0.33
N GLN A 11 -11.23 -2.09 -0.11
CA GLN A 11 -11.52 -1.78 -1.50
C GLN A 11 -10.88 -0.47 -1.92
N HIS A 12 -10.93 0.57 -1.08
CA HIS A 12 -10.24 1.83 -1.34
C HIS A 12 -8.71 1.69 -1.37
N ALA A 13 -8.12 0.93 -0.45
CA ALA A 13 -6.68 0.66 -0.46
C ALA A 13 -6.28 -0.10 -1.73
N ARG A 14 -7.04 -1.12 -2.13
CA ARG A 14 -6.84 -1.88 -3.38
C ARG A 14 -6.94 -0.98 -4.61
N ASP A 15 -7.96 -0.13 -4.67
CA ASP A 15 -8.15 0.79 -5.79
C ASP A 15 -7.02 1.82 -5.87
N PHE A 16 -6.44 2.23 -4.73
CA PHE A 16 -5.24 3.06 -4.72
C PHE A 16 -4.03 2.33 -5.31
N HIS A 17 -3.68 1.15 -4.78
CA HIS A 17 -2.54 0.37 -5.28
C HIS A 17 -2.69 0.05 -6.78
N ARG A 18 -3.91 -0.26 -7.23
CA ARG A 18 -4.19 -0.45 -8.66
C ARG A 18 -3.88 0.81 -9.48
N LYS A 19 -4.38 1.97 -9.06
CA LYS A 19 -4.13 3.24 -9.76
C LYS A 19 -2.65 3.65 -9.71
N ALA A 20 -1.98 3.43 -8.58
CA ALA A 20 -0.55 3.68 -8.43
C ALA A 20 0.26 2.78 -9.40
N SER A 21 -0.09 1.50 -9.49
CA SER A 21 0.52 0.57 -10.45
C SER A 21 0.36 1.03 -11.90
N GLU A 22 -0.87 1.39 -12.30
CA GLU A 22 -1.17 1.90 -13.64
C GLU A 22 -0.39 3.19 -13.95
N PHE A 23 -0.28 4.09 -12.97
CA PHE A 23 0.44 5.34 -13.11
C PHE A 23 1.96 5.14 -13.25
N TYR A 24 2.57 4.32 -12.39
CA TYR A 24 4.00 3.99 -12.50
C TYR A 24 4.32 3.30 -13.82
N GLN A 25 3.43 2.46 -14.32
CA GLN A 25 3.58 1.85 -15.64
C GLN A 25 3.57 2.90 -16.76
N GLN A 26 2.63 3.86 -16.73
CA GLN A 26 2.58 4.95 -17.71
C GLN A 26 3.85 5.82 -17.69
N LEU A 27 4.38 6.12 -16.51
CA LEU A 27 5.66 6.83 -16.38
C LEU A 27 6.84 6.00 -16.91
N CYS A 28 6.82 4.68 -16.69
CA CYS A 28 7.85 3.78 -17.20
C CYS A 28 7.89 3.80 -18.74
N ASP A 29 6.71 3.78 -19.35
CA ASP A 29 6.56 3.77 -20.81
C ASP A 29 7.02 5.08 -21.46
N THR A 30 6.86 6.20 -20.76
CA THR A 30 7.22 7.56 -21.24
C THR A 30 8.63 8.03 -20.89
N SER A 31 9.29 7.39 -19.92
CA SER A 31 10.68 7.72 -19.56
C SER A 31 11.65 7.30 -20.67
N ASP A 32 12.78 7.97 -20.82
CA ASP A 32 13.89 7.53 -21.72
C ASP A 32 15.10 7.02 -20.93
N GLN A 33 15.07 7.11 -19.60
CA GLN A 33 16.20 6.74 -18.75
C GLN A 33 16.07 5.28 -18.28
N PRO A 34 16.98 4.37 -18.70
CA PRO A 34 16.84 2.93 -18.40
C PRO A 34 16.77 2.60 -16.90
N ARG A 35 17.50 3.35 -16.06
CA ARG A 35 17.46 3.16 -14.60
C ARG A 35 16.13 3.62 -13.98
N VAL A 36 15.56 4.71 -14.48
CA VAL A 36 14.25 5.22 -14.05
C VAL A 36 13.15 4.25 -14.46
N LYS A 37 13.21 3.69 -15.69
CA LYS A 37 12.30 2.61 -16.11
C LYS A 37 12.35 1.41 -15.18
N LEU A 38 13.55 0.95 -14.81
CA LEU A 38 13.70 -0.20 -13.92
C LEU A 38 13.04 0.04 -12.55
N LEU A 39 13.19 1.26 -12.00
CA LEU A 39 12.53 1.64 -10.76
C LEU A 39 11.01 1.69 -10.91
N LEU A 40 10.50 2.36 -11.94
CA LEU A 40 9.07 2.51 -12.17
C LEU A 40 8.38 1.17 -12.44
N ASP A 41 9.01 0.28 -13.20
CA ASP A 41 8.55 -1.09 -13.42
C ASP A 41 8.54 -1.91 -12.13
N TYR A 42 9.55 -1.76 -11.27
CA TYR A 42 9.56 -2.41 -9.96
C TYR A 42 8.40 -1.92 -9.08
N LEU A 43 8.20 -0.60 -8.98
CA LEU A 43 7.12 0.01 -8.21
C LEU A 43 5.76 -0.45 -8.74
N ALA A 44 5.54 -0.40 -10.06
CA ALA A 44 4.30 -0.86 -10.67
C ALA A 44 3.97 -2.32 -10.31
N ARG A 45 4.97 -3.20 -10.33
CA ARG A 45 4.80 -4.61 -9.93
C ARG A 45 4.54 -4.79 -8.45
N HIS A 46 5.19 -3.98 -7.60
CA HIS A 46 4.98 -4.02 -6.16
C HIS A 46 3.56 -3.62 -5.78
N GLU A 47 3.09 -2.48 -6.29
CA GLU A 47 1.72 -2.00 -6.07
C GLU A 47 0.67 -3.05 -6.50
N LYS A 48 0.90 -3.71 -7.64
CA LYS A 48 0.04 -4.79 -8.12
C LYS A 48 0.08 -6.04 -7.22
N HIS A 49 1.21 -6.30 -6.57
CA HIS A 49 1.32 -7.39 -5.61
C HIS A 49 0.52 -7.08 -4.33
N LEU A 50 0.60 -5.85 -3.82
CA LEU A 50 -0.17 -5.40 -2.66
C LEU A 50 -1.68 -5.43 -2.92
N GLU A 51 -2.13 -4.97 -4.10
CA GLU A 51 -3.55 -5.07 -4.49
C GLU A 51 -4.08 -6.50 -4.42
N ARG A 52 -3.29 -7.46 -4.91
CA ARG A 52 -3.64 -8.89 -4.89
C ARG A 52 -3.63 -9.45 -3.47
N ALA A 53 -2.60 -9.14 -2.68
CA ALA A 53 -2.50 -9.59 -1.30
C ALA A 53 -3.70 -9.10 -0.47
N LEU A 54 -4.13 -7.85 -0.66
CA LEU A 54 -5.33 -7.30 -0.04
C LEU A 54 -6.63 -7.96 -0.53
N SER A 55 -6.70 -8.33 -1.81
CA SER A 55 -7.83 -9.10 -2.36
C SER A 55 -7.94 -10.50 -1.74
N ASP A 56 -6.82 -11.21 -1.65
CA ASP A 56 -6.77 -12.55 -1.07
C ASP A 56 -7.09 -12.51 0.42
N TYR A 57 -6.61 -11.47 1.12
CA TYR A 57 -6.96 -11.18 2.52
C TYR A 57 -8.47 -10.99 2.74
N GLU A 58 -9.14 -10.19 1.91
CA GLU A 58 -10.58 -9.95 2.00
C GLU A 58 -11.40 -11.26 1.95
N THR A 59 -10.93 -12.23 1.16
CA THR A 59 -11.60 -13.52 0.98
C THR A 59 -11.27 -14.56 2.04
N SER A 60 -10.11 -14.44 2.70
CA SER A 60 -9.59 -15.46 3.62
C SER A 60 -9.88 -15.18 5.10
N ILE A 61 -10.16 -13.92 5.49
CA ILE A 61 -10.26 -13.57 6.90
C ILE A 61 -11.68 -13.58 7.47
N THR A 62 -11.79 -13.88 8.76
CA THR A 62 -13.05 -13.80 9.51
C THR A 62 -13.58 -12.36 9.67
N ARG A 63 -14.92 -12.22 9.71
CA ARG A 63 -15.61 -10.94 9.95
C ARG A 63 -15.11 -10.21 11.19
N LYS A 64 -14.84 -10.93 12.29
CA LYS A 64 -14.39 -10.34 13.56
C LYS A 64 -13.02 -9.67 13.42
N ALA A 65 -12.12 -10.24 12.65
CA ALA A 65 -10.80 -9.65 12.43
C ALA A 65 -10.86 -8.45 11.48
N MET A 66 -11.74 -8.48 10.47
CA MET A 66 -12.04 -7.28 9.65
C MET A 66 -12.61 -6.13 10.50
N ASP A 67 -13.56 -6.41 11.39
CA ASP A 67 -14.10 -5.40 12.33
C ASP A 67 -12.98 -4.79 13.19
N THR A 68 -12.10 -5.65 13.70
CA THR A 68 -10.98 -5.26 14.57
C THR A 68 -9.99 -4.37 13.82
N TRP A 69 -9.60 -4.77 12.62
CA TRP A 69 -8.71 -3.97 11.78
C TRP A 69 -9.31 -2.63 11.39
N TYR A 70 -10.61 -2.55 11.05
CA TYR A 70 -11.25 -1.26 10.77
C TYR A 70 -11.22 -0.29 11.96
N GLN A 71 -11.39 -0.80 13.18
CA GLN A 71 -11.28 0.03 14.39
C GLN A 71 -9.85 0.57 14.58
N PHE A 72 -8.84 -0.28 14.40
CA PHE A 72 -7.45 0.14 14.57
C PHE A 72 -6.96 1.03 13.43
N ALA A 73 -7.35 0.73 12.20
CA ALA A 73 -7.00 1.52 11.04
C ALA A 73 -7.53 2.96 11.15
N GLN A 74 -8.75 3.16 11.67
CA GLN A 74 -9.28 4.50 11.94
C GLN A 74 -8.54 5.24 13.06
N GLN A 75 -8.01 4.52 14.06
CA GLN A 75 -7.23 5.13 15.14
C GLN A 75 -5.81 5.47 14.71
N ALA A 76 -5.21 4.62 13.87
CA ALA A 76 -3.86 4.78 13.36
C ALA A 76 -3.78 5.77 12.20
N CYS A 77 -4.85 5.91 11.42
CA CYS A 77 -4.84 6.73 10.21
C CYS A 77 -6.16 7.45 9.95
N THR A 78 -6.02 8.70 9.51
CA THR A 78 -7.05 9.43 8.78
C THR A 78 -6.78 9.30 7.29
N PHE A 79 -7.63 8.58 6.56
CA PHE A 79 -7.53 8.37 5.11
C PHE A 79 -7.91 9.60 4.26
N GLU A 80 -7.74 10.80 4.81
CA GLU A 80 -7.89 12.05 4.07
C GLU A 80 -7.12 12.07 2.73
N PRO A 81 -5.88 11.55 2.62
CA PRO A 81 -5.19 11.52 1.33
C PRO A 81 -5.84 10.57 0.30
N LEU A 82 -6.46 9.44 0.70
CA LEU A 82 -7.12 8.52 -0.25
C LEU A 82 -8.33 9.16 -0.95
N ASN A 83 -9.13 9.91 -0.19
CA ASN A 83 -10.29 10.62 -0.75
C ASN A 83 -9.89 11.87 -1.55
N SER A 84 -8.71 12.42 -1.26
CA SER A 84 -8.17 13.63 -1.91
C SER A 84 -7.36 13.33 -3.17
N LEU A 85 -7.08 12.06 -3.46
CA LEU A 85 -6.47 11.60 -4.71
C LEU A 85 -7.49 11.65 -5.87
N ASN A 86 -8.01 12.85 -6.12
CA ASN A 86 -8.47 13.20 -7.43
C ASN A 86 -7.20 13.46 -8.24
N TYR A 87 -6.79 12.47 -9.05
CA TYR A 87 -5.63 12.58 -9.92
C TYR A 87 -5.90 13.66 -10.96
N ASP A 88 -5.65 14.92 -10.59
CA ASP A 88 -5.52 15.98 -11.57
C ASP A 88 -4.30 15.62 -12.43
N LYS A 89 -4.39 15.83 -13.74
CA LYS A 89 -3.33 15.42 -14.70
C LYS A 89 -1.99 16.13 -14.47
N ASN A 90 -1.95 17.08 -13.52
CA ASN A 90 -0.81 17.92 -13.19
C ASN A 90 -0.08 17.52 -11.90
N VAL A 91 -0.50 16.46 -11.19
CA VAL A 91 0.22 16.00 -9.99
C VAL A 91 1.60 15.46 -10.40
N THR A 92 2.63 15.91 -9.69
CA THR A 92 4.02 15.53 -9.98
C THR A 92 4.35 14.12 -9.48
N THR A 93 5.37 13.49 -10.07
CA THR A 93 5.85 12.17 -9.64
C THR A 93 6.23 12.14 -8.16
N ASP A 94 6.87 13.21 -7.66
CA ASP A 94 7.29 13.32 -6.26
C ASP A 94 6.10 13.40 -5.29
N GLU A 95 5.03 14.13 -5.65
CA GLU A 95 3.81 14.19 -4.86
C GLU A 95 3.14 12.82 -4.77
N ILE A 96 3.13 12.06 -5.87
CA ILE A 96 2.53 10.71 -5.89
C ILE A 96 3.37 9.73 -5.07
N LEU A 97 4.69 9.77 -5.19
CA LEU A 97 5.60 8.98 -4.34
C LEU A 97 5.42 9.33 -2.86
N ALA A 98 5.27 10.61 -2.52
CA ALA A 98 5.02 11.04 -1.15
C ALA A 98 3.66 10.58 -0.62
N ILE A 99 2.63 10.54 -1.47
CA ILE A 99 1.31 10.03 -1.09
C ILE A 99 1.34 8.50 -0.93
N GLY A 100 1.99 7.79 -1.85
CA GLY A 100 2.22 6.34 -1.73
C GLY A 100 2.93 6.01 -0.42
N ALA A 101 4.05 6.67 -0.13
CA ALA A 101 4.81 6.46 1.11
C ALA A 101 3.98 6.71 2.38
N LYS A 102 3.07 7.71 2.38
CA LYS A 102 2.15 7.96 3.50
C LYS A 102 1.12 6.84 3.67
N ILE A 103 0.68 6.24 2.57
CA ILE A 103 -0.26 5.11 2.58
C ILE A 103 0.46 3.85 3.08
N ASP A 104 1.66 3.56 2.59
CA ASP A 104 2.50 2.44 3.05
C ASP A 104 2.73 2.56 4.57
N GLU A 105 3.10 3.74 5.06
CA GLU A 105 3.28 4.00 6.50
C GLU A 105 1.98 3.77 7.29
N CYS A 106 0.86 4.23 6.75
CA CYS A 106 -0.44 4.01 7.36
C CYS A 106 -0.82 2.52 7.45
N LEU A 107 -0.62 1.77 6.37
CA LEU A 107 -0.91 0.34 6.29
C LEU A 107 -0.02 -0.42 7.29
N ILE A 108 1.29 -0.14 7.31
CA ILE A 108 2.24 -0.71 8.28
C ILE A 108 1.78 -0.47 9.72
N ASN A 109 1.39 0.76 10.06
CA ASN A 109 0.93 1.10 11.40
C ASN A 109 -0.37 0.36 11.76
N SER A 110 -1.29 0.26 10.80
CA SER A 110 -2.54 -0.49 10.95
C SER A 110 -2.28 -1.99 11.14
N TYR A 111 -1.37 -2.58 10.38
CA TYR A 111 -0.99 -3.98 10.50
C TYR A 111 -0.35 -4.27 11.85
N LYS A 112 0.59 -3.42 12.30
CA LYS A 112 1.22 -3.53 13.62
C LYS A 112 0.19 -3.44 14.75
N ALA A 113 -0.79 -2.53 14.64
CA ALA A 113 -1.85 -2.39 15.63
C ALA A 113 -2.74 -3.64 15.73
N VAL A 114 -3.05 -4.28 14.59
CA VAL A 114 -3.80 -5.55 14.60
C VAL A 114 -2.96 -6.68 15.19
N LEU A 115 -1.67 -6.78 14.83
CA LEU A 115 -0.78 -7.81 15.36
C LEU A 115 -0.61 -7.75 16.88
N ASP A 116 -0.62 -6.56 17.47
CA ASP A 116 -0.57 -6.35 18.92
C ASP A 116 -1.82 -6.90 19.64
N LYS A 117 -2.95 -7.00 18.93
CA LYS A 117 -4.27 -7.37 19.48
C LYS A 117 -4.80 -8.69 18.93
N ALA A 118 -4.14 -9.27 17.93
CA ALA A 118 -4.51 -10.53 17.32
C ALA A 118 -4.36 -11.66 18.34
N THR A 119 -5.47 -12.34 18.65
CA THR A 119 -5.51 -13.47 19.57
C THR A 119 -5.52 -14.83 18.86
N THR A 120 -5.65 -14.83 17.53
CA THR A 120 -5.67 -16.04 16.70
C THR A 120 -4.45 -16.10 15.79
N ALA A 121 -3.88 -17.30 15.63
CA ALA A 121 -2.67 -17.53 14.84
C ALA A 121 -2.88 -17.18 13.35
N GLU A 122 -4.03 -17.54 12.78
CA GLU A 122 -4.39 -17.27 11.38
C GLU A 122 -4.37 -15.77 11.05
N VAL A 123 -4.95 -14.94 11.93
CA VAL A 123 -4.94 -13.48 11.75
C VAL A 123 -3.52 -12.96 11.85
N ARG A 124 -2.75 -13.46 12.82
CA ARG A 124 -1.38 -13.03 13.05
C ARG A 124 -0.48 -13.33 11.85
N GLU A 125 -0.56 -14.54 11.31
CA GLU A 125 0.27 -14.99 10.18
C GLU A 125 0.04 -14.14 8.92
N ILE A 126 -1.23 -13.82 8.62
CA ILE A 126 -1.55 -13.00 7.45
C ILE A 126 -1.02 -11.57 7.61
N PHE A 127 -1.27 -10.92 8.76
CA PHE A 127 -0.81 -9.56 8.99
C PHE A 127 0.72 -9.46 9.15
N GLU A 128 1.39 -10.49 9.65
CA GLU A 128 2.86 -10.58 9.65
C GLU A 128 3.40 -10.68 8.22
N SER A 129 2.76 -11.46 7.36
CA SER A 129 3.14 -11.55 5.95
C SER A 129 3.00 -10.20 5.23
N LEU A 130 1.88 -9.50 5.42
CA LEU A 130 1.65 -8.17 4.85
C LEU A 130 2.70 -7.15 5.35
N LEU A 131 2.98 -7.16 6.65
CA LEU A 131 3.99 -6.27 7.22
C LEU A 131 5.40 -6.54 6.65
N GLN A 132 5.76 -7.81 6.46
CA GLN A 132 7.05 -8.17 5.88
C GLN A 132 7.18 -7.70 4.42
N MET A 133 6.11 -7.77 3.63
CA MET A 133 6.12 -7.29 2.24
C MET A 133 6.42 -5.79 2.17
N GLU A 134 5.77 -5.02 3.03
CA GLU A 134 5.94 -3.56 3.14
C GLU A 134 7.35 -3.16 3.65
N GLU A 135 7.87 -3.87 4.67
CA GLU A 135 9.22 -3.60 5.20
C GLU A 135 10.31 -3.92 4.17
N GLN A 136 10.17 -5.00 3.40
CA GLN A 136 11.09 -5.32 2.31
C GLN A 136 11.09 -4.24 1.23
N GLU A 137 9.93 -3.69 0.91
CA GLU A 137 9.82 -2.66 -0.11
C GLU A 137 10.58 -1.38 0.27
N LYS A 138 10.47 -0.94 1.54
CA LYS A 138 11.21 0.23 2.04
C LYS A 138 12.72 0.09 1.82
N HIS A 139 13.27 -1.10 2.06
CA HIS A 139 14.69 -1.37 1.81
C HIS A 139 15.05 -1.29 0.31
N VAL A 140 14.17 -1.79 -0.56
CA VAL A 140 14.38 -1.71 -2.01
C VAL A 140 14.28 -0.26 -2.51
N LYS A 141 13.23 0.47 -2.11
CA LYS A 141 13.04 1.90 -2.41
C LYS A 141 14.28 2.72 -1.97
N ALA A 142 14.77 2.52 -0.76
CA ALA A 142 15.95 3.21 -0.24
C ALA A 142 17.24 2.88 -1.03
N ARG A 143 17.47 1.60 -1.36
CA ARG A 143 18.64 1.18 -2.13
C ARG A 143 18.64 1.76 -3.55
N MET A 144 17.47 1.80 -4.19
CA MET A 144 17.31 2.37 -5.52
C MET A 144 17.45 3.90 -5.52
N ALA A 145 16.92 4.58 -4.50
CA ALA A 145 17.06 6.03 -4.34
C ALA A 145 18.53 6.46 -4.19
N LEU A 146 19.32 5.74 -3.38
CA LEU A 146 20.77 5.99 -3.25
C LEU A 146 21.50 5.78 -4.59
N GLY A 147 21.16 4.73 -5.33
CA GLY A 147 21.74 4.49 -6.67
C GLY A 147 21.34 5.48 -7.76
N LEU A 148 20.33 6.33 -7.50
CA LEU A 148 19.94 7.45 -8.35
C LEU A 148 20.67 8.76 -7.98
N GLN A 149 21.14 8.88 -6.73
CA GLN A 149 21.85 10.06 -6.20
C GLN A 149 23.38 10.02 -6.40
N ASP A 150 23.98 8.86 -6.68
CA ASP A 150 25.42 8.73 -7.01
C ASP A 150 25.76 9.27 -8.44
N MET A 151 25.16 10.38 -8.83
CA MET A 151 25.46 11.19 -10.02
C MET A 151 25.93 12.58 -9.61
#